data_AF-A0A0T5ZND3-F1
#
_entry.id   AF-A0A0T5ZND3-F1
#
_cell.length_a   1.000
_cell.length_b   1.000
_cell.length_c   1.000
_cell.angle_alpha   90.00
_cell.angle_beta   90.00
_cell.angle_gamma   90.00
#
_symmetry.space_group_name_H-M   'P 1'
#
loop_
_entity.id
_entity.type
_entity.pdbx_description
1 polymer ?
#
loop_
_entity_poly.entity_id
_entity_poly.type
_entity_poly.pdbx_seq_one_letter_code
_entity_poly.pdbx_strand_id
1 'polypeptide(L)'
;MSSNVAQNYPYGSETEAERAAAVARAVSEFEGLGDRIAAEATPLGAPGDGEGWWVWVCPADGFTGRLHVAGYAQERHAVYTVCDGCGRSFLR
;
A
#
# COMPACT_ATOMS: atom_id res chain seq x y z
N MET A 1 21.74 4.86 13.96
CA MET A 1 20.27 4.76 13.83
C MET A 1 19.76 6.00 13.12
N SER A 2 19.65 5.96 11.79
CA SER A 2 18.94 7.03 11.06
C SER A 2 17.45 6.80 11.26
N SER A 3 16.82 7.70 12.03
CA SER A 3 15.37 7.69 12.18
C SER A 3 14.77 8.10 10.84
N ASN A 4 14.29 7.12 10.08
CA ASN A 4 13.62 7.29 8.79
C ASN A 4 12.21 7.91 8.97
N VAL A 5 12.09 8.97 9.77
CA VAL A 5 10.83 9.72 9.98
C VAL A 5 10.24 10.18 8.64
N ALA A 6 11.09 10.56 7.68
CA ALA A 6 10.65 10.91 6.33
C ALA A 6 10.00 9.74 5.56
N GLN A 7 10.30 8.49 5.91
CA GLN A 7 9.70 7.32 5.26
C GLN A 7 8.34 6.94 5.82
N ASN A 8 7.93 7.50 6.97
CA ASN A 8 6.58 7.32 7.49
C ASN A 8 5.63 8.45 7.09
N TYR A 9 6.16 9.58 6.63
CA TYR A 9 5.32 10.66 6.11
C TYR A 9 4.79 10.29 4.72
N PRO A 10 3.49 10.50 4.46
CA PRO A 10 2.95 10.35 3.12
C PRO A 10 3.68 11.24 2.12
N TYR A 11 4.04 10.67 0.97
CA TYR A 11 4.64 11.41 -0.14
C TYR A 11 3.58 12.13 -0.98
N GLY A 12 2.34 11.66 -0.93
CA GLY A 12 1.20 12.25 -1.63
C GLY A 12 -0.09 11.55 -1.27
N SER A 13 -1.16 11.91 -1.96
CA SER A 13 -2.46 11.21 -1.87
C SER A 13 -2.95 10.82 -3.25
N GLU A 14 -3.79 9.80 -3.31
CA GLU A 14 -4.43 9.28 -4.51
C GLU A 14 -5.94 9.07 -4.26
N THR A 15 -6.74 9.12 -5.31
CA THR A 15 -8.16 8.78 -5.24
C THR A 15 -8.37 7.28 -5.01
N GLU A 16 -9.55 6.91 -4.53
CA GLU A 16 -10.01 5.52 -4.45
C GLU A 16 -9.81 4.75 -5.77
N ALA A 17 -10.11 5.40 -6.89
CA ALA A 17 -10.01 4.81 -8.24
C ALA A 17 -8.54 4.57 -8.64
N GLU A 18 -7.66 5.56 -8.42
CA GLU A 18 -6.23 5.43 -8.69
C GLU A 18 -5.60 4.32 -7.83
N ARG A 19 -5.90 4.31 -6.54
CA ARG A 19 -5.45 3.30 -5.59
C ARG A 19 -5.90 1.90 -6.00
N ALA A 20 -7.17 1.74 -6.36
CA ALA A 20 -7.71 0.45 -6.80
C ALA A 20 -7.01 -0.04 -8.09
N ALA A 21 -6.81 0.85 -9.06
CA ALA A 21 -6.12 0.52 -10.31
C ALA A 21 -4.65 0.13 -10.06
N ALA A 22 -3.95 0.84 -9.18
CA ALA A 22 -2.56 0.54 -8.83
C ALA A 22 -2.41 -0.83 -8.15
N VAL A 23 -3.27 -1.13 -7.16
CA VAL A 23 -3.28 -2.43 -6.48
C VAL A 23 -3.66 -3.55 -7.45
N ALA A 24 -4.67 -3.35 -8.30
CA ALA A 24 -5.06 -4.35 -9.30
C ALA A 24 -3.93 -4.65 -10.29
N ARG A 25 -3.22 -3.61 -10.76
CA ARG A 25 -2.03 -3.78 -11.61
C ARG A 25 -0.95 -4.58 -10.89
N ALA A 26 -0.62 -4.23 -9.65
CA ALA A 26 0.38 -4.95 -8.87
C ALA A 26 0.00 -6.43 -8.67
N VAL A 27 -1.26 -6.72 -8.33
CA VAL A 27 -1.75 -8.10 -8.18
C VAL A 27 -1.67 -8.88 -9.50
N SER A 28 -1.90 -8.23 -10.64
CA SER A 28 -1.77 -8.86 -11.95
C SER A 28 -0.31 -9.13 -12.36
N GLU A 29 0.62 -8.30 -11.89
CA GLU A 29 2.04 -8.36 -12.24
C GLU A 29 2.83 -9.32 -11.34
N PHE A 30 2.47 -9.38 -10.05
CA PHE A 30 3.21 -10.14 -9.04
C PHE A 30 2.44 -11.39 -8.59
N GLU A 31 2.89 -12.55 -9.05
CA GLU A 31 2.31 -13.85 -8.70
C GLU A 31 2.24 -14.05 -7.16
N GLY A 32 1.08 -14.51 -6.69
CA GLY A 32 0.81 -14.77 -5.26
C GLY A 32 0.60 -13.52 -4.40
N LEU A 33 0.67 -12.31 -4.95
CA LEU A 33 0.42 -11.08 -4.18
C LEU A 33 -1.05 -10.99 -3.74
N GLY A 34 -2.00 -11.35 -4.60
CA GLY A 34 -3.43 -11.36 -4.25
C GLY A 34 -3.74 -12.29 -3.06
N ASP A 35 -3.19 -13.50 -3.07
CA ASP A 35 -3.37 -14.47 -1.98
C ASP A 35 -2.77 -13.96 -0.67
N ARG A 36 -1.60 -13.30 -0.74
CA ARG A 36 -0.97 -12.69 0.43
C ARG A 36 -1.82 -11.57 1.02
N ILE A 37 -2.36 -10.67 0.20
CA ILE A 37 -3.25 -9.59 0.66
C ILE A 37 -4.47 -10.20 1.34
N ALA A 38 -5.10 -11.21 0.74
CA ALA A 38 -6.26 -11.87 1.31
C ALA A 38 -5.99 -12.56 2.66
N ALA A 39 -4.77 -13.09 2.84
CA ALA A 39 -4.37 -13.74 4.08
C ALA A 39 -4.02 -12.75 5.21
N GLU A 40 -3.43 -11.60 4.88
CA GLU A 40 -2.81 -10.71 5.87
C GLU A 40 -3.60 -9.41 6.12
N ALA A 41 -4.50 -9.05 5.22
CA ALA A 41 -5.25 -7.80 5.26
C ALA A 41 -6.76 -8.02 5.32
N THR A 42 -7.43 -7.02 5.87
CA THR A 42 -8.88 -6.88 5.86
C THR A 42 -9.24 -5.86 4.79
N PRO A 43 -10.27 -6.08 3.96
CA PRO A 43 -10.67 -5.13 2.93
C PRO A 43 -10.94 -3.73 3.49
N LEU A 44 -10.66 -2.72 2.67
CA LEU A 44 -11.04 -1.35 2.97
C LEU A 44 -12.57 -1.23 2.95
N GLY A 45 -13.14 -0.42 3.85
CA GLY A 45 -14.57 -0.14 3.87
C GLY A 45 -15.02 0.64 2.63
N ALA A 46 -16.32 0.93 2.53
CA ALA A 46 -16.83 1.79 1.47
C ALA A 46 -16.11 3.16 1.50
N PRO A 47 -15.68 3.69 0.35
CA PRO A 47 -15.00 4.98 0.31
C PRO A 47 -15.91 6.05 0.91
N GLY A 48 -15.45 6.71 1.97
CA GLY A 48 -16.11 7.89 2.51
C GLY A 48 -16.07 9.04 1.50
N ASP A 49 -17.00 9.98 1.62
CA ASP A 49 -17.32 11.03 0.63
C ASP A 49 -16.18 11.99 0.24
N GLY A 50 -14.94 11.80 0.74
CA GLY A 50 -13.80 12.66 0.41
C GLY A 50 -12.42 12.18 0.86
N GLU A 51 -12.22 10.92 1.22
CA GLU A 51 -10.92 10.47 1.75
C GLU A 51 -10.07 9.83 0.64
N GLY A 52 -9.15 10.63 0.09
CA GLY A 52 -8.03 10.10 -0.69
C GLY A 52 -7.11 9.24 0.19
N TRP A 53 -6.41 8.31 -0.43
CA TRP A 53 -5.46 7.42 0.24
C TRP A 53 -4.08 8.01 0.24
N TRP A 54 -3.36 7.87 1.36
CA TRP A 54 -1.95 8.22 1.41
C TRP A 54 -1.12 7.27 0.54
N VAL A 55 -0.11 7.84 -0.13
CA VAL A 55 0.89 7.11 -0.91
C VAL A 55 2.25 7.34 -0.29
N TRP A 56 3.04 6.28 -0.14
CA TRP A 56 4.43 6.36 0.37
C TRP A 56 5.43 5.91 -0.68
N VAL A 57 6.70 6.24 -0.46
CA VAL A 57 7.81 5.67 -1.23
C VAL A 57 8.11 4.27 -0.73
N CYS A 58 8.36 3.33 -1.64
CA CYS A 58 8.85 2.00 -1.28
C CYS A 58 10.30 2.08 -0.82
N PRO A 59 10.67 1.54 0.36
CA PRO A 59 12.05 1.57 0.83
C PRO A 59 12.97 0.56 0.12
N ALA A 60 12.42 -0.31 -0.74
CA ALA A 60 13.18 -1.29 -1.50
C ALA A 60 13.66 -0.72 -2.85
N ASP A 61 14.62 -1.42 -3.47
CA ASP A 61 15.00 -1.28 -4.88
C ASP A 61 15.22 0.18 -5.34
N GLY A 62 15.91 0.95 -4.50
CA GLY A 62 16.33 2.32 -4.83
C GLY A 62 15.23 3.37 -4.78
N PHE A 63 14.14 3.15 -4.02
CA PHE A 63 13.08 4.14 -3.80
C PHE A 63 12.26 4.52 -5.05
N THR A 64 12.19 3.59 -6.00
CA THR A 64 11.53 3.82 -7.30
C THR A 64 10.03 3.49 -7.27
N GLY A 65 9.61 2.53 -6.44
CA GLY A 65 8.22 2.12 -6.30
C GLY A 65 7.39 2.97 -5.35
N ARG A 66 6.07 2.87 -5.47
CA ARG A 66 5.08 3.53 -4.61
C ARG A 66 4.25 2.51 -3.85
N LEU A 67 3.95 2.85 -2.60
CA LEU A 67 3.15 2.03 -1.70
C LEU A 67 1.70 2.50 -1.74
N HIS A 68 0.81 1.60 -2.13
CA HIS A 68 -0.62 1.82 -2.24
C HIS A 68 -1.34 1.04 -1.14
N VAL A 69 -2.39 1.62 -0.57
CA VAL A 69 -3.17 0.96 0.48
C VAL A 69 -3.93 -0.23 -0.11
N ALA A 70 -3.75 -1.42 0.44
CA ALA A 70 -4.46 -2.63 0.01
C ALA A 70 -5.40 -3.20 1.09
N GLY A 71 -5.39 -2.64 2.30
CA GLY A 71 -6.27 -3.07 3.38
C GLY A 71 -5.79 -2.57 4.74
N TYR A 72 -6.41 -3.11 5.79
CA TYR A 72 -5.93 -2.98 7.17
C TYR A 72 -5.31 -4.30 7.62
N ALA A 73 -4.10 -4.27 8.17
CA ALA A 73 -3.41 -5.46 8.62
C ALA A 73 -4.16 -6.13 9.76
N GLN A 74 -4.48 -7.42 9.62
CA GLN A 74 -5.34 -8.16 10.55
C GLN A 74 -4.78 -8.16 11.99
N GLU A 75 -3.45 -8.24 12.13
CA GLU A 75 -2.81 -8.47 13.43
C GLU A 75 -2.19 -7.21 14.07
N ARG A 76 -2.14 -6.07 13.36
CA ARG A 76 -1.21 -4.98 13.74
C ARG A 76 -1.80 -3.57 13.80
N HIS A 77 -3.12 -3.39 13.72
CA HIS A 77 -3.79 -2.07 13.75
C HIS A 77 -3.08 -1.03 12.85
N ALA A 78 -2.58 -1.50 11.69
CA ALA A 78 -1.75 -0.72 10.79
C ALA A 78 -2.34 -0.77 9.38
N VAL A 79 -2.03 0.23 8.57
CA VAL A 79 -2.42 0.24 7.16
C VAL A 79 -1.54 -0.75 6.42
N TYR A 80 -2.18 -1.69 5.73
CA TYR A 80 -1.49 -2.66 4.88
C TYR A 80 -1.30 -2.05 3.50
N THR A 81 -0.05 -1.92 3.07
CA THR A 81 0.30 -1.32 1.78
C THR A 81 1.08 -2.29 0.91
N VAL A 82 0.97 -2.16 -0.42
CA VAL A 82 1.71 -2.96 -1.40
C VAL A 82 2.46 -2.05 -2.36
N CYS A 83 3.67 -2.47 -2.75
CA CYS A 83 4.51 -1.76 -3.69
C CYS A 83 4.15 -2.12 -5.14
N ASP A 84 3.91 -1.11 -5.97
CA ASP A 84 3.63 -1.28 -7.40
C ASP A 84 4.86 -1.64 -8.24
N GLY A 85 6.07 -1.45 -7.74
CA GLY A 85 7.32 -1.72 -8.47
C GLY A 85 8.02 -3.02 -8.09
N CYS A 86 7.77 -3.58 -6.90
CA CYS A 86 8.48 -4.78 -6.43
C CYS A 86 7.59 -5.85 -5.77
N GLY A 87 6.27 -5.63 -5.71
CA GLY A 87 5.30 -6.61 -5.23
C GLY A 87 5.38 -6.95 -3.74
N ARG A 88 6.19 -6.22 -2.95
CA ARG A 88 6.29 -6.41 -1.49
C ARG A 88 5.21 -5.63 -0.74
N SER A 89 4.84 -6.13 0.43
CA SER A 89 3.95 -5.44 1.36
C SER A 89 4.70 -4.76 2.49
N PHE A 90 4.12 -3.68 3.01
CA PHE A 90 4.64 -2.87 4.10
C PHE A 90 3.50 -2.39 5.00
N LEU A 91 3.82 -2.14 6.27
CA LEU A 91 2.86 -1.60 7.24
C LEU A 91 3.15 -0.12 7.52
N ARG A 92 2.10 0.67 7.65
CA ARG A 92 2.14 2.11 7.95
C ARG A 92 1.24 2.47 9.13
#